data_AF-A0A3B9G2T8-F1
#
_entry.id   AF-A0A3B9G2T8-F1
#
_cell.length_a   1.000
_cell.length_b   1.000
_cell.length_c   1.000
_cell.angle_alpha   90.00
_cell.angle_beta   90.00
_cell.angle_gamma   90.00
#
_symmetry.space_group_name_H-M   'P 1'
#
loop_
_entity.id
_entity.type
_entity.pdbx_description
1 polymer ?
#
loop_
_entity_poly.entity_id
_entity_poly.type
_entity_poly.pdbx_seq_one_letter_code
_entity_poly.pdbx_strand_id
1 'polypeptide(L)'
;MNRFSKTLLALTLGISVSACAGTQNGAAAADQPVKERAAVDVSDLAGVDAAAGTDIVSYLTDGVLNDETVLMDAEGTALTADELSFELAYQAYDAFRYYAYYYGKEPAVTDDMGDGRTFGQYIASVAADAALTYAASEVIAKQEGLEMPAEYKTEVEGIYDNNVEYYGQNEWSRAVSEGTVAEADYTEEQKQAWIKEHGAKAFRDYLLYFGTTREGYETLVNKNYNYMTAQKLLFADGGKYALTDEIKAEEIAEYAEENGVVWARCILFSTMDNDDAAAAEAEAKKAYEELSALTGTELSEKFTELQQKYDKSGYTAGEVQMYTNTDSLVSGYYEGITVLKPGEIGITDRTAYGYFILLREEDRPQDLEQTVTDNYASKKMKELSAKVLEDSGCTAESILEKIDIASYYTKLFALQDQIDQANGTAAEQN
;
A
#
# COMPACT_ATOMS: atom_id res chain seq x y z
N MET A 1 5.13 -27.58 -10.34
CA MET A 1 4.36 -26.34 -10.62
C MET A 1 3.73 -25.91 -9.32
N ASN A 2 4.45 -25.12 -8.52
CA ASN A 2 4.02 -24.54 -7.25
C ASN A 2 4.90 -23.31 -7.05
N ARG A 3 4.47 -22.16 -7.57
CA ARG A 3 5.13 -20.87 -7.40
C ARG A 3 4.10 -19.74 -7.46
N PHE A 4 3.21 -19.73 -6.47
CA PHE A 4 2.60 -18.50 -5.97
C PHE A 4 2.92 -18.48 -4.48
N SER A 5 4.11 -17.96 -4.15
CA SER A 5 4.58 -17.83 -2.77
C SER A 5 3.74 -16.75 -2.10
N LYS A 6 3.17 -17.11 -0.94
CA LYS A 6 2.21 -16.33 -0.15
C LYS A 6 2.86 -15.16 0.58
N THR A 7 3.36 -14.18 -0.16
CA THR A 7 3.85 -12.93 0.42
C THR A 7 3.37 -11.79 -0.45
N LEU A 8 2.08 -11.49 -0.34
CA LEU A 8 1.49 -10.30 -0.95
C LEU A 8 1.40 -9.25 0.16
N LEU A 9 2.37 -8.35 0.13
CA LEU A 9 2.46 -7.18 0.99
C LEU A 9 1.16 -6.39 0.85
N ALA A 10 0.45 -6.14 1.96
CA ALA A 10 -0.70 -5.26 1.99
C ALA A 10 -0.24 -3.85 1.61
N LEU A 11 -0.44 -3.49 0.35
CA LEU A 11 -0.02 -2.23 -0.23
C LEU A 11 -1.09 -1.17 0.09
N THR A 12 -1.23 -0.77 1.36
CA THR A 12 -1.95 0.46 1.69
C THR A 12 -1.00 1.63 1.47
N LEU A 13 -0.80 2.00 0.20
CA LEU A 13 -0.19 3.28 -0.15
C LEU A 13 -1.29 4.35 -0.10
N GLY A 14 -1.08 5.36 0.74
CA GLY A 14 -1.85 6.60 0.65
C GLY A 14 -1.67 7.21 -0.74
N ILE A 15 -2.74 7.76 -1.29
CA ILE A 15 -2.71 8.58 -2.52
C ILE A 15 -1.62 9.62 -2.30
N SER A 16 -0.46 9.46 -2.95
CA SER A 16 0.57 10.49 -2.94
C SER A 16 0.06 11.61 -3.83
N VAL A 17 -0.68 12.56 -3.26
CA VAL A 17 -0.99 13.83 -3.91
C VAL A 17 0.34 14.56 -4.02
N SER A 18 1.10 14.28 -5.08
CA SER A 18 2.35 14.98 -5.38
C SER A 18 1.99 16.36 -5.94
N ALA A 19 1.40 17.22 -5.12
CA ALA A 19 1.35 18.65 -5.37
C ALA A 19 2.73 19.20 -4.99
N CYS A 20 3.60 19.39 -5.98
CA CYS A 20 4.87 20.07 -5.77
C CYS A 20 4.61 21.47 -5.20
N ALA A 21 5.18 21.73 -4.02
CA ALA A 21 5.16 23.03 -3.35
C ALA A 21 5.71 24.13 -4.28
N GLY A 22 4.82 24.99 -4.77
CA GLY A 22 5.12 26.24 -5.46
C GLY A 22 4.50 27.42 -4.70
N THR A 23 5.36 28.29 -4.18
CA THR A 23 5.00 29.44 -3.33
C THR A 23 4.12 30.47 -4.06
N GLN A 24 2.89 30.65 -3.55
CA GLN A 24 1.99 31.82 -3.52
C GLN A 24 1.88 32.80 -4.72
N ASN A 25 0.63 32.99 -5.16
CA ASN A 25 -0.05 34.29 -5.06
C ASN A 25 -1.56 34.10 -4.85
N GLY A 26 -2.09 34.66 -3.77
CA GLY A 26 -3.48 34.48 -3.35
C GLY A 26 -4.49 35.21 -4.24
N ALA A 27 -5.55 34.50 -4.60
CA ALA A 27 -6.84 35.08 -4.94
C ALA A 27 -7.89 34.37 -4.07
N ALA A 28 -8.63 35.14 -3.29
CA ALA A 28 -9.72 34.63 -2.46
C ALA A 28 -10.79 33.98 -3.35
N ALA A 29 -11.00 32.68 -3.23
CA ALA A 29 -12.12 32.00 -3.86
C ALA A 29 -13.38 32.26 -3.03
N ALA A 30 -14.37 32.89 -3.67
CA ALA A 30 -15.67 33.13 -3.09
C ALA A 30 -16.47 31.83 -2.99
N ASP A 31 -17.09 31.63 -1.83
CA ASP A 31 -18.14 30.67 -1.50
C ASP A 31 -18.99 30.33 -2.74
N GLN A 32 -18.75 29.17 -3.36
CA GLN A 32 -19.56 28.68 -4.48
C GLN A 32 -20.66 27.78 -3.93
N PRO A 33 -21.94 28.04 -4.27
CA PRO A 33 -23.02 27.15 -3.90
C PRO A 33 -22.87 25.80 -4.60
N VAL A 34 -23.31 24.72 -3.92
CA VAL A 34 -23.41 23.36 -4.47
C VAL A 34 -24.12 23.42 -5.82
N LYS A 35 -23.36 23.23 -6.91
CA LYS A 35 -23.91 23.20 -8.28
C LYS A 35 -24.49 21.81 -8.53
N GLU A 36 -25.69 21.78 -9.08
CA GLU A 36 -26.28 20.61 -9.74
C GLU A 36 -25.22 19.96 -10.65
N ARG A 37 -24.93 18.67 -10.45
CA ARG A 37 -23.83 17.95 -11.11
C ARG A 37 -24.12 17.85 -12.60
N ALA A 38 -23.26 18.43 -13.43
CA ALA A 38 -23.45 18.46 -14.89
C ALA A 38 -22.73 17.30 -15.56
N ALA A 39 -23.36 16.71 -16.58
CA ALA A 39 -22.70 15.74 -17.46
C ALA A 39 -21.40 16.30 -18.02
N VAL A 40 -20.39 15.45 -18.11
CA VAL A 40 -19.07 15.76 -18.64
C VAL A 40 -19.11 15.66 -20.16
N ASP A 41 -18.68 16.72 -20.85
CA ASP A 41 -18.52 16.70 -22.30
C ASP A 41 -17.30 15.84 -22.67
N VAL A 42 -17.58 14.71 -23.33
CA VAL A 42 -16.60 13.75 -23.86
C VAL A 42 -16.58 13.72 -25.38
N SER A 43 -17.20 14.71 -26.04
CA SER A 43 -17.30 14.74 -27.51
C SER A 43 -15.96 14.90 -28.23
N ASP A 44 -14.93 15.37 -27.52
CA ASP A 44 -13.55 15.48 -27.97
C ASP A 44 -12.74 14.17 -27.78
N LEU A 45 -13.28 13.17 -27.07
CA LEU A 45 -12.68 11.85 -26.88
C LEU A 45 -13.28 10.85 -27.86
N ALA A 46 -12.72 10.78 -29.07
CA ALA A 46 -13.20 9.89 -30.12
C ALA A 46 -13.25 8.42 -29.65
N GLY A 47 -14.43 7.79 -29.75
CA GLY A 47 -14.63 6.39 -29.39
C GLY A 47 -15.08 6.15 -27.95
N VAL A 48 -15.02 7.16 -27.08
CA VAL A 48 -15.58 7.09 -25.72
C VAL A 48 -17.11 7.17 -25.79
N ASP A 49 -17.78 6.28 -25.07
CA ASP A 49 -19.24 6.26 -24.98
C ASP A 49 -19.76 7.49 -24.21
N ALA A 50 -20.72 8.22 -24.77
CA ALA A 50 -21.36 9.37 -24.11
C ALA A 50 -22.04 9.00 -22.78
N ALA A 51 -22.41 7.72 -22.58
CA ALA A 51 -22.89 7.22 -21.30
C ALA A 51 -21.85 7.38 -20.18
N ALA A 52 -20.55 7.20 -20.47
CA ALA A 52 -19.47 7.40 -19.52
C ALA A 52 -19.35 8.86 -19.07
N GLY A 53 -19.65 9.82 -19.95
CA GLY A 53 -19.70 11.25 -19.61
C GLY A 53 -20.97 11.66 -18.85
N THR A 54 -22.03 10.85 -18.88
CA THR A 54 -23.28 11.13 -18.16
C THR A 54 -23.22 10.66 -16.72
N ASP A 55 -22.80 9.42 -16.50
CA ASP A 55 -22.61 8.82 -15.18
C ASP A 55 -21.60 7.69 -15.32
N ILE A 56 -20.35 7.98 -14.94
CA ILE A 56 -19.22 7.06 -15.11
C ILE A 56 -19.38 5.80 -14.27
N VAL A 57 -19.94 5.91 -13.07
CA VAL A 57 -20.14 4.77 -12.16
C VAL A 57 -21.23 3.86 -12.71
N SER A 58 -22.33 4.42 -13.18
CA SER A 58 -23.40 3.66 -13.84
C SER A 58 -22.92 2.98 -15.12
N TYR A 59 -22.11 3.67 -15.93
CA TYR A 59 -21.48 3.08 -17.09
C TYR A 59 -20.62 1.85 -16.71
N LEU A 60 -19.73 1.99 -15.72
CA LEU A 60 -18.81 0.92 -15.29
C LEU A 60 -19.53 -0.25 -14.58
N THR A 61 -20.68 0.00 -13.97
CA THR A 61 -21.41 -1.01 -13.17
C THR A 61 -22.67 -1.57 -13.85
N ASP A 62 -22.89 -1.31 -15.15
CA ASP A 62 -24.11 -1.72 -15.86
C ASP A 62 -25.40 -1.14 -15.25
N GLY A 63 -25.30 0.05 -14.66
CA GLY A 63 -26.41 0.76 -14.01
C GLY A 63 -26.83 0.16 -12.67
N VAL A 64 -26.05 -0.76 -12.11
CA VAL A 64 -26.31 -1.30 -10.77
C VAL A 64 -26.09 -0.24 -9.70
N LEU A 65 -25.06 0.59 -9.87
CA LEU A 65 -24.77 1.75 -9.02
C LEU A 65 -24.77 3.03 -9.87
N ASN A 66 -24.99 4.17 -9.24
CA ASN A 66 -24.70 5.49 -9.81
C ASN A 66 -23.69 6.21 -8.91
N ASP A 67 -23.17 7.34 -9.39
CA ASP A 67 -22.19 8.16 -8.68
C ASP A 67 -22.66 8.65 -7.29
N GLU A 68 -23.95 8.86 -7.11
CA GLU A 68 -24.57 9.23 -5.81
C GLU A 68 -24.87 8.02 -4.89
N THR A 69 -24.66 6.78 -5.33
CA THR A 69 -25.06 5.60 -4.55
C THR A 69 -24.23 5.51 -3.28
N VAL A 70 -24.90 5.64 -2.13
CA VAL A 70 -24.28 5.49 -0.81
C VAL A 70 -24.03 4.01 -0.50
N LEU A 71 -22.76 3.67 -0.28
CA LEU A 71 -22.29 2.32 0.02
C LEU A 71 -22.09 2.08 1.51
N MET A 72 -21.78 3.13 2.27
CA MET A 72 -21.70 3.16 3.73
C MET A 72 -22.27 4.49 4.21
N ASP A 73 -23.03 4.48 5.31
CA ASP A 73 -23.35 5.68 6.09
C ASP A 73 -23.01 5.39 7.55
N ALA A 74 -22.06 6.16 8.10
CA ALA A 74 -21.67 6.07 9.49
C ALA A 74 -21.66 7.47 10.09
N GLU A 75 -22.56 7.71 11.04
CA GLU A 75 -22.67 9.01 11.75
C GLU A 75 -22.80 10.23 10.80
N GLY A 76 -23.47 10.06 9.66
CA GLY A 76 -23.63 11.13 8.66
C GLY A 76 -22.39 11.37 7.80
N THR A 77 -21.38 10.51 7.87
CA THR A 77 -20.33 10.36 6.86
C THR A 77 -20.73 9.26 5.88
N ALA A 78 -20.97 9.62 4.63
CA ALA A 78 -21.27 8.67 3.56
C ALA A 78 -19.99 8.28 2.80
N LEU A 79 -19.86 7.01 2.38
CA LEU A 79 -18.99 6.59 1.28
C LEU A 79 -19.86 6.38 0.04
N THR A 80 -19.58 7.07 -1.07
CA THR A 80 -20.32 6.88 -2.32
C THR A 80 -19.61 5.91 -3.28
N ALA A 81 -20.36 5.41 -4.26
CA ALA A 81 -19.81 4.57 -5.31
C ALA A 81 -18.84 5.32 -6.23
N ASP A 82 -18.95 6.64 -6.35
CA ASP A 82 -18.00 7.49 -7.08
C ASP A 82 -16.60 7.46 -6.45
N GLU A 83 -16.53 7.57 -5.12
CA GLU A 83 -15.27 7.47 -4.37
C GLU A 83 -14.66 6.07 -4.46
N LEU A 84 -15.49 5.01 -4.34
CA LEU A 84 -15.04 3.64 -4.51
C LEU A 84 -14.53 3.39 -5.94
N SER A 85 -15.19 3.95 -6.96
CA SER A 85 -14.84 3.76 -8.36
C SER A 85 -13.43 4.27 -8.65
N PHE A 86 -13.07 5.44 -8.08
CA PHE A 86 -11.69 5.94 -8.11
C PHE A 86 -10.71 4.94 -7.51
N GLU A 87 -10.96 4.46 -6.28
CA GLU A 87 -10.08 3.52 -5.60
C GLU A 87 -9.94 2.19 -6.39
N LEU A 88 -11.03 1.67 -6.95
CA LEU A 88 -11.00 0.46 -7.77
C LEU A 88 -10.07 0.63 -8.98
N ALA A 89 -10.15 1.77 -9.65
CA ALA A 89 -9.30 2.08 -10.81
C ALA A 89 -7.84 2.35 -10.41
N TYR A 90 -7.64 3.11 -9.33
CA TYR A 90 -6.30 3.47 -8.84
C TYR A 90 -5.51 2.25 -8.36
N GLN A 91 -6.14 1.38 -7.56
CA GLN A 91 -5.48 0.17 -7.07
C GLN A 91 -5.17 -0.82 -8.20
N ALA A 92 -6.01 -0.88 -9.24
CA ALA A 92 -5.71 -1.68 -10.43
C ALA A 92 -4.49 -1.12 -11.17
N TYR A 93 -4.47 0.18 -11.44
CA TYR A 93 -3.35 0.87 -12.07
C TYR A 93 -2.03 0.61 -11.34
N ASP A 94 -2.01 0.80 -10.02
CA ASP A 94 -0.80 0.61 -9.22
C ASP A 94 -0.36 -0.86 -9.18
N ALA A 95 -1.31 -1.79 -9.02
CA ALA A 95 -1.01 -3.22 -9.04
C ALA A 95 -0.40 -3.66 -10.37
N PHE A 96 -0.94 -3.26 -11.52
CA PHE A 96 -0.35 -3.62 -12.81
C PHE A 96 1.06 -3.04 -12.98
N ARG A 97 1.27 -1.78 -12.58
CA ARG A 97 2.59 -1.15 -12.62
C ARG A 97 3.60 -1.87 -11.75
N TYR A 98 3.22 -2.24 -10.53
CA TYR A 98 4.05 -3.02 -9.63
C TYR A 98 4.47 -4.35 -10.27
N TYR A 99 3.51 -5.08 -10.84
CA TYR A 99 3.79 -6.38 -11.44
C TYR A 99 4.65 -6.28 -12.71
N ALA A 100 4.37 -5.29 -13.56
CA ALA A 100 5.18 -5.01 -14.74
C ALA A 100 6.62 -4.68 -14.35
N TYR A 101 6.83 -3.84 -13.33
CA TYR A 101 8.15 -3.41 -12.88
C TYR A 101 8.96 -4.54 -12.24
N TYR A 102 8.39 -5.28 -11.29
CA TYR A 102 9.13 -6.29 -10.51
C TYR A 102 9.18 -7.67 -11.16
N TYR A 103 8.20 -8.01 -12.00
CA TYR A 103 8.08 -9.36 -12.59
C TYR A 103 8.11 -9.37 -14.12
N GLY A 104 8.11 -8.21 -14.78
CA GLY A 104 8.13 -8.11 -16.24
C GLY A 104 6.88 -8.71 -16.91
N LYS A 105 5.77 -8.78 -16.17
CA LYS A 105 4.49 -9.33 -16.63
C LYS A 105 3.33 -8.59 -15.99
N GLU A 106 2.23 -8.50 -16.71
CA GLU A 106 0.96 -8.02 -16.18
C GLU A 106 0.04 -9.21 -15.93
N PRO A 107 -0.48 -9.38 -14.70
CA PRO A 107 -1.51 -10.40 -14.42
C PRO A 107 -2.81 -10.07 -15.16
N ALA A 108 -3.67 -11.07 -15.36
CA ALA A 108 -5.05 -10.82 -15.77
C ALA A 108 -5.94 -10.68 -14.52
N VAL A 109 -6.97 -9.83 -14.57
CA VAL A 109 -7.96 -9.72 -13.46
C VAL A 109 -8.72 -11.03 -13.18
N THR A 110 -8.70 -11.96 -14.12
CA THR A 110 -9.29 -13.30 -14.02
C THR A 110 -8.33 -14.35 -13.48
N ASP A 111 -7.05 -14.02 -13.26
CA ASP A 111 -6.06 -14.96 -12.74
C ASP A 111 -6.46 -15.45 -11.35
N ASP A 112 -6.40 -16.77 -11.13
CA ASP A 112 -6.71 -17.41 -9.85
C ASP A 112 -5.55 -17.20 -8.85
N MET A 113 -5.85 -16.65 -7.68
CA MET A 113 -4.89 -16.41 -6.61
C MET A 113 -4.63 -17.65 -5.74
N GLY A 114 -5.37 -18.75 -5.95
CA GLY A 114 -5.24 -20.01 -5.23
C GLY A 114 -5.89 -20.01 -3.84
N ASP A 115 -6.57 -18.93 -3.46
CA ASP A 115 -7.34 -18.78 -2.23
C ASP A 115 -8.87 -18.68 -2.48
N GLY A 116 -9.31 -18.96 -3.72
CA GLY A 116 -10.70 -18.88 -4.13
C GLY A 116 -11.12 -17.52 -4.69
N ARG A 117 -10.21 -16.53 -4.75
CA ARG A 117 -10.43 -15.23 -5.39
C ARG A 117 -9.65 -15.11 -6.70
N THR A 118 -10.14 -14.29 -7.60
CA THR A 118 -9.35 -13.81 -8.74
C THR A 118 -8.46 -12.63 -8.33
N PHE A 119 -7.44 -12.32 -9.13
CA PHE A 119 -6.60 -11.14 -8.94
C PHE A 119 -7.41 -9.84 -8.92
N GLY A 120 -8.42 -9.71 -9.79
CA GLY A 120 -9.34 -8.57 -9.79
C GLY A 120 -10.16 -8.47 -8.50
N GLN A 121 -10.67 -9.58 -7.96
CA GLN A 121 -11.37 -9.58 -6.67
C GLN A 121 -10.44 -9.21 -5.51
N TYR A 122 -9.17 -9.65 -5.57
CA TYR A 122 -8.17 -9.25 -4.59
C TYR A 122 -7.93 -7.73 -4.63
N ILE A 123 -7.65 -7.14 -5.79
CA ILE A 123 -7.44 -5.69 -5.93
C ILE A 123 -8.68 -4.92 -5.47
N ALA A 124 -9.87 -5.38 -5.87
CA ALA A 124 -11.11 -4.75 -5.48
C ALA A 124 -11.32 -4.75 -3.95
N SER A 125 -10.93 -5.84 -3.27
CA SER A 125 -10.96 -5.89 -1.80
C SER A 125 -10.02 -4.87 -1.16
N VAL A 126 -8.81 -4.68 -1.71
CA VAL A 126 -7.87 -3.66 -1.24
C VAL A 126 -8.43 -2.25 -1.44
N ALA A 127 -9.03 -1.98 -2.61
CA ALA A 127 -9.67 -0.70 -2.91
C ALA A 127 -10.83 -0.39 -1.98
N ALA A 128 -11.72 -1.36 -1.74
CA ALA A 128 -12.85 -1.19 -0.84
C ALA A 128 -12.40 -0.97 0.61
N ASP A 129 -11.39 -1.70 1.09
CA ASP A 129 -10.81 -1.50 2.42
C ASP A 129 -10.19 -0.10 2.56
N ALA A 130 -9.50 0.41 1.53
CA ALA A 130 -8.95 1.76 1.52
C ALA A 130 -10.07 2.83 1.59
N ALA A 131 -11.08 2.74 0.72
CA ALA A 131 -12.22 3.65 0.69
C ALA A 131 -12.97 3.69 2.03
N LEU A 132 -13.22 2.51 2.61
CA LEU A 132 -13.84 2.37 3.93
C LEU A 132 -12.98 2.97 5.03
N THR A 133 -11.65 2.78 4.98
CA THR A 133 -10.73 3.36 5.97
C THR A 133 -10.74 4.89 5.91
N TYR A 134 -10.73 5.50 4.73
CA TYR A 134 -10.82 6.96 4.60
C TYR A 134 -12.16 7.51 5.10
N ALA A 135 -13.27 6.83 4.79
CA ALA A 135 -14.58 7.21 5.31
C ALA A 135 -14.66 7.06 6.84
N ALA A 136 -14.15 5.96 7.40
CA ALA A 136 -14.08 5.75 8.85
C ALA A 136 -13.19 6.80 9.53
N SER A 137 -12.13 7.26 8.86
CA SER A 137 -11.22 8.28 9.40
C SER A 137 -11.88 9.65 9.54
N GLU A 138 -12.79 10.01 8.64
CA GLU A 138 -13.61 11.21 8.82
C GLU A 138 -14.57 11.07 10.01
N VAL A 139 -15.16 9.89 10.24
CA VAL A 139 -15.97 9.63 11.45
C VAL A 139 -15.11 9.77 12.71
N ILE A 140 -13.92 9.17 12.73
CA ILE A 140 -12.96 9.29 13.84
C ILE A 140 -12.62 10.76 14.10
N ALA A 141 -12.32 11.53 13.04
CA ALA A 141 -12.04 12.96 13.17
C ALA A 141 -13.22 13.72 13.81
N LYS A 142 -14.46 13.43 13.42
CA LYS A 142 -15.68 14.01 14.02
C LYS A 142 -15.84 13.61 15.49
N GLN A 143 -15.68 12.33 15.82
CA GLN A 143 -15.82 11.80 17.18
C GLN A 143 -14.78 12.38 18.14
N GLU A 144 -13.55 12.55 17.68
CA GLU A 144 -12.44 13.08 18.46
C GLU A 144 -12.36 14.62 18.43
N GLY A 145 -13.27 15.28 17.70
CA GLY A 145 -13.32 16.75 17.60
C GLY A 145 -12.08 17.34 16.93
N LEU A 146 -11.49 16.63 15.97
CA LEU A 146 -10.28 17.05 15.27
C LEU A 146 -10.62 18.12 14.23
N GLU A 147 -9.81 19.19 14.22
CA GLU A 147 -9.86 20.17 13.15
C GLU A 147 -8.70 19.94 12.18
N MET A 148 -9.02 19.85 10.89
CA MET A 148 -8.02 19.80 9.83
C MET A 148 -7.07 21.01 9.94
N PRO A 149 -5.74 20.79 9.95
CA PRO A 149 -4.73 21.85 9.94
C PRO A 149 -4.93 22.82 8.77
N ALA A 150 -4.51 24.08 8.96
CA ALA A 150 -4.71 25.14 7.97
C ALA A 150 -4.00 24.84 6.63
N GLU A 151 -2.83 24.20 6.69
CA GLU A 151 -2.09 23.74 5.52
C GLU A 151 -2.91 22.74 4.68
N TYR A 152 -3.51 21.73 5.33
CA TYR A 152 -4.33 20.72 4.65
C TYR A 152 -5.63 21.32 4.11
N LYS A 153 -6.27 22.24 4.87
CA LYS A 153 -7.45 22.98 4.37
C LYS A 153 -7.13 23.74 3.10
N THR A 154 -6.00 24.45 3.06
CA THR A 154 -5.56 25.20 1.88
C THR A 154 -5.31 24.27 0.69
N GLU A 155 -4.72 23.10 0.92
CA GLU A 155 -4.46 22.09 -0.12
C GLU A 155 -5.77 21.49 -0.67
N VAL A 156 -6.73 21.17 0.20
CA VAL A 156 -8.06 20.68 -0.20
C VAL A 156 -8.84 21.75 -0.98
N GLU A 157 -8.87 23.00 -0.50
CA GLU A 157 -9.55 24.11 -1.19
C GLU A 157 -8.96 24.39 -2.58
N GLY A 158 -7.65 24.21 -2.75
CA GLY A 158 -6.94 24.42 -4.00
C GLY A 158 -6.87 23.20 -4.93
N ILE A 159 -7.40 22.04 -4.52
CA ILE A 159 -7.09 20.76 -5.19
C ILE A 159 -7.41 20.77 -6.68
N TYR A 160 -8.55 21.33 -7.08
CA TYR A 160 -8.95 21.38 -8.48
C TYR A 160 -8.02 22.27 -9.30
N ASP A 161 -7.82 23.51 -8.86
CA ASP A 161 -6.99 24.48 -9.59
C ASP A 161 -5.53 24.00 -9.67
N ASN A 162 -5.02 23.39 -8.60
CA ASN A 162 -3.69 22.78 -8.55
C ASN A 162 -3.55 21.62 -9.54
N ASN A 163 -4.56 20.74 -9.67
CA ASN A 163 -4.54 19.66 -10.64
C ASN A 163 -4.63 20.19 -12.08
N VAL A 164 -5.51 21.14 -12.34
CA VAL A 164 -5.61 21.80 -13.66
C VAL A 164 -4.27 22.42 -14.05
N GLU A 165 -3.63 23.15 -13.13
CA GLU A 165 -2.31 23.72 -13.39
C GLU A 165 -1.25 22.63 -13.64
N TYR A 166 -1.19 21.60 -12.79
CA TYR A 166 -0.23 20.50 -12.92
C TYR A 166 -0.35 19.77 -14.26
N TYR A 167 -1.56 19.32 -14.62
CA TYR A 167 -1.78 18.62 -15.88
C TYR A 167 -1.58 19.55 -17.08
N GLY A 168 -1.93 20.84 -16.97
CA GLY A 168 -1.68 21.82 -18.02
C GLY A 168 -0.19 22.09 -18.24
N GLN A 169 0.61 22.11 -17.17
CA GLN A 169 2.07 22.23 -17.27
C GLN A 169 2.68 21.00 -17.96
N ASN A 170 2.21 19.79 -17.62
CA ASN A 170 2.65 18.57 -18.30
C ASN A 170 2.32 18.60 -19.80
N GLU A 171 1.10 19.00 -20.15
CA GLU A 171 0.68 19.16 -21.55
C GLU A 171 1.51 20.22 -22.29
N TRP A 172 1.82 21.34 -21.62
CA TRP A 172 2.67 22.39 -22.19
C TRP A 172 4.07 21.84 -22.49
N SER A 173 4.69 21.18 -21.50
CA SER A 173 6.00 20.55 -21.66
C SER A 173 6.02 19.52 -22.79
N ARG A 174 4.97 18.69 -22.89
CA ARG A 174 4.80 17.73 -23.97
C ARG A 174 4.71 18.42 -25.33
N ALA A 175 3.82 19.39 -25.49
CA ALA A 175 3.60 20.13 -26.73
C ALA A 175 4.85 20.89 -27.21
N VAL A 176 5.64 21.44 -26.28
CA VAL A 176 6.94 22.05 -26.60
C VAL A 176 7.95 21.00 -27.05
N SER A 177 8.02 19.85 -26.36
CA SER A 177 8.96 18.78 -26.69
C SER A 177 8.68 18.12 -28.05
N GLU A 178 7.41 18.03 -28.44
CA GLU A 178 6.94 17.51 -29.72
C GLU A 178 7.03 18.55 -30.84
N GLY A 179 7.25 19.82 -30.50
CA GLY A 179 7.33 20.93 -31.46
C GLY A 179 5.99 21.42 -31.98
N THR A 180 4.87 20.97 -31.42
CA THR A 180 3.52 21.46 -31.75
C THR A 180 3.27 22.87 -31.20
N VAL A 181 4.02 23.26 -30.16
CA VAL A 181 4.03 24.61 -29.60
C VAL A 181 5.46 25.17 -29.64
N ALA A 182 5.64 26.32 -30.28
CA ALA A 182 6.88 27.08 -30.17
C ALA A 182 6.76 28.04 -28.98
N GLU A 183 7.51 27.79 -27.91
CA GLU A 183 7.43 28.60 -26.67
C GLU A 183 7.69 30.10 -26.91
N ALA A 184 8.52 30.44 -27.90
CA ALA A 184 8.80 31.83 -28.28
C ALA A 184 7.59 32.60 -28.84
N ASP A 185 6.52 31.90 -29.26
CA ASP A 185 5.31 32.50 -29.83
C ASP A 185 4.28 32.90 -28.75
N TYR A 186 4.53 32.58 -27.49
CA TYR A 186 3.62 32.82 -26.37
C TYR A 186 4.19 33.85 -25.39
N THR A 187 3.38 34.84 -25.01
CA THR A 187 3.64 35.61 -23.77
C THR A 187 3.37 34.73 -22.55
N GLU A 188 3.84 35.15 -21.38
CA GLU A 188 3.56 34.43 -20.13
C GLU A 188 2.05 34.33 -19.88
N GLU A 189 1.29 35.39 -20.13
CA GLU A 189 -0.18 35.37 -19.99
C GLU A 189 -0.85 34.40 -20.95
N GLN A 190 -0.36 34.31 -22.20
CA GLN A 190 -0.87 33.36 -23.18
C GLN A 190 -0.54 31.92 -22.81
N LYS A 191 0.67 31.67 -22.29
CA LYS A 191 1.09 30.38 -21.76
C LYS A 191 0.22 29.95 -20.59
N GLN A 192 -0.04 30.85 -19.63
CA GLN A 192 -0.89 30.55 -18.48
C GLN A 192 -2.36 30.29 -18.89
N ALA A 193 -2.89 31.04 -19.86
CA ALA A 193 -4.21 30.76 -20.41
C ALA A 193 -4.27 29.38 -21.11
N TRP A 194 -3.23 29.04 -21.88
CA TRP A 194 -3.10 27.74 -22.54
C TRP A 194 -3.05 26.61 -21.51
N ILE A 195 -2.22 26.73 -20.48
CA ILE A 195 -2.08 25.75 -19.38
C ILE A 195 -3.43 25.53 -18.70
N LYS A 196 -4.17 26.60 -18.41
CA LYS A 196 -5.47 26.48 -17.76
C LYS A 196 -6.50 25.75 -18.62
N GLU A 197 -6.56 26.05 -19.92
CA GLU A 197 -7.50 25.42 -20.85
C GLU A 197 -7.18 23.94 -21.07
N HIS A 198 -5.92 23.63 -21.41
CA HIS A 198 -5.48 22.27 -21.71
C HIS A 198 -5.39 21.41 -20.45
N GLY A 199 -5.04 22.02 -19.32
CA GLY A 199 -5.04 21.38 -18.02
C GLY A 199 -6.42 20.98 -17.54
N ALA A 200 -7.45 21.80 -17.78
CA ALA A 200 -8.83 21.43 -17.46
C ALA A 200 -9.31 20.23 -18.28
N LYS A 201 -8.94 20.18 -19.57
CA LYS A 201 -9.19 19.02 -20.43
C LYS A 201 -8.46 17.77 -19.93
N ALA A 202 -7.15 17.87 -19.70
CA ALA A 202 -6.32 16.76 -19.27
C ALA A 202 -6.75 16.22 -17.89
N PHE A 203 -7.13 17.10 -16.96
CA PHE A 203 -7.62 16.67 -15.66
C PHE A 203 -9.00 16.00 -15.74
N ARG A 204 -9.90 16.47 -16.60
CA ARG A 204 -11.16 15.74 -16.89
C ARG A 204 -10.88 14.34 -17.43
N ASP A 205 -9.94 14.21 -18.37
CA ASP A 205 -9.58 12.91 -18.96
C ASP A 205 -8.97 11.98 -17.92
N TYR A 206 -8.17 12.52 -16.99
CA TYR A 206 -7.68 11.80 -15.82
C TYR A 206 -8.82 11.27 -14.95
N LEU A 207 -9.82 12.08 -14.61
CA LEU A 207 -10.95 11.64 -13.79
C LEU A 207 -11.75 10.51 -14.46
N LEU A 208 -11.99 10.62 -15.78
CA LEU A 208 -12.63 9.56 -16.56
C LEU A 208 -11.77 8.28 -16.62
N TYR A 209 -10.46 8.43 -16.80
CA TYR A 209 -9.50 7.32 -16.79
C TYR A 209 -9.54 6.55 -15.46
N PHE A 210 -9.71 7.26 -14.34
CA PHE A 210 -9.88 6.67 -13.02
C PHE A 210 -11.35 6.43 -12.63
N GLY A 211 -12.28 6.50 -13.59
CA GLY A 211 -13.66 6.08 -13.38
C GLY A 211 -14.44 6.92 -12.35
N THR A 212 -14.08 8.18 -12.13
CA THR A 212 -14.69 9.04 -11.12
C THR A 212 -15.11 10.39 -11.69
N THR A 213 -15.90 11.13 -10.92
CA THR A 213 -16.17 12.54 -11.20
C THR A 213 -15.25 13.46 -10.41
N ARG A 214 -15.32 14.76 -10.71
CA ARG A 214 -14.61 15.80 -9.96
C ARG A 214 -14.98 15.77 -8.47
N GLU A 215 -16.27 15.74 -8.15
CA GLU A 215 -16.71 15.82 -6.75
C GLU A 215 -16.44 14.52 -5.99
N GLY A 216 -16.48 13.35 -6.66
CA GLY A 216 -16.03 12.09 -6.08
C GLY A 216 -14.55 12.15 -5.70
N TYR A 217 -13.70 12.61 -6.61
CA TYR A 217 -12.28 12.83 -6.36
C TYR A 217 -12.02 13.85 -5.24
N GLU A 218 -12.68 15.01 -5.27
CA GLU A 218 -12.52 16.04 -4.23
C GLU A 218 -12.96 15.53 -2.85
N THR A 219 -14.04 14.76 -2.77
CA THR A 219 -14.54 14.15 -1.52
C THR A 219 -13.55 13.14 -0.97
N LEU A 220 -13.05 12.25 -1.84
CA LEU A 220 -12.04 11.24 -1.47
C LEU A 220 -10.75 11.90 -0.97
N VAL A 221 -10.25 12.92 -1.68
CA VAL A 221 -9.05 13.68 -1.28
C VAL A 221 -9.27 14.35 0.09
N ASN A 222 -10.43 14.98 0.31
CA ASN A 222 -10.75 15.58 1.61
C ASN A 222 -10.74 14.53 2.74
N LYS A 223 -11.29 13.33 2.49
CA LYS A 223 -11.23 12.22 3.46
C LYS A 223 -9.82 11.70 3.70
N ASN A 224 -8.98 11.67 2.67
CA ASN A 224 -7.56 11.35 2.83
C ASN A 224 -6.85 12.37 3.73
N TYR A 225 -7.12 13.68 3.57
CA TYR A 225 -6.58 14.70 4.48
C TYR A 225 -7.16 14.61 5.90
N ASN A 226 -8.40 14.16 6.07
CA ASN A 226 -8.94 13.84 7.39
C ASN A 226 -8.20 12.65 8.02
N TYR A 227 -7.87 11.62 7.24
CA TYR A 227 -7.03 10.52 7.69
C TYR A 227 -5.63 10.99 8.11
N MET A 228 -4.97 11.82 7.30
CA MET A 228 -3.68 12.42 7.65
C MET A 228 -3.78 13.31 8.90
N THR A 229 -4.88 14.06 9.05
CA THR A 229 -5.16 14.86 10.25
C THR A 229 -5.29 13.97 11.48
N ALA A 230 -6.07 12.89 11.39
CA ALA A 230 -6.25 11.94 12.47
C ALA A 230 -4.91 11.32 12.87
N GLN A 231 -4.10 10.86 11.90
CA GLN A 231 -2.76 10.36 12.17
C GLN A 231 -1.87 11.39 12.86
N LYS A 232 -1.82 12.61 12.33
CA LYS A 232 -0.96 13.68 12.85
C LYS A 232 -1.36 14.10 14.27
N LEU A 233 -2.65 14.26 14.55
CA LEU A 233 -3.12 14.85 15.81
C LEU A 233 -3.32 13.82 16.92
N LEU A 234 -3.71 12.58 16.56
CA LEU A 234 -3.96 11.55 17.57
C LEU A 234 -2.67 10.88 18.07
N PHE A 235 -1.65 10.74 17.22
CA PHE A 235 -0.46 9.94 17.53
C PHE A 235 0.82 10.75 17.74
N ALA A 236 0.83 12.05 17.41
CA ALA A 236 1.95 12.93 17.77
C ALA A 236 2.06 13.10 19.30
N ASP A 237 3.21 13.60 19.77
CA ASP A 237 3.45 13.88 21.19
C ASP A 237 2.33 14.74 21.81
N GLY A 238 1.72 14.23 22.87
CA GLY A 238 0.59 14.88 23.54
C GLY A 238 -0.79 14.59 22.93
N GLY A 239 -0.85 13.88 21.81
CA GLY A 239 -2.07 13.32 21.24
C GLY A 239 -2.67 12.22 22.11
N LYS A 240 -3.97 11.95 21.91
CA LYS A 240 -4.75 10.99 22.72
C LYS A 240 -4.16 9.57 22.70
N TYR A 241 -3.60 9.17 21.57
CA TYR A 241 -3.00 7.86 21.35
C TYR A 241 -1.49 7.96 21.12
N ALA A 242 -0.82 9.00 21.63
CA ALA A 242 0.63 9.15 21.50
C ALA A 242 1.39 7.91 21.99
N LEU A 243 2.45 7.52 21.28
CA LEU A 243 3.30 6.39 21.66
C LEU A 243 4.24 6.79 22.79
N THR A 244 3.78 6.68 24.04
CA THR A 244 4.64 6.90 25.22
C THR A 244 5.63 5.75 25.40
N ASP A 245 6.66 5.95 26.22
CA ASP A 245 7.64 4.88 26.50
C ASP A 245 6.98 3.67 27.18
N GLU A 246 5.97 3.90 28.02
CA GLU A 246 5.18 2.81 28.63
C GLU A 246 4.40 2.01 27.58
N ILE A 247 3.67 2.69 26.68
CA ILE A 247 2.90 2.03 25.62
C ILE A 247 3.85 1.31 24.65
N LYS A 248 5.00 1.92 24.33
CA LYS A 248 6.00 1.30 23.44
C LYS A 248 6.53 0.00 24.02
N ALA A 249 6.80 -0.04 25.33
CA ALA A 249 7.24 -1.27 25.97
C ALA A 249 6.17 -2.37 25.93
N GLU A 250 4.89 -2.00 26.10
CA GLU A 250 3.75 -2.93 25.96
C GLU A 250 3.61 -3.44 24.52
N GLU A 251 3.65 -2.56 23.52
CA GLU A 251 3.53 -2.91 22.10
C GLU A 251 4.73 -3.76 21.62
N ILE A 252 5.94 -3.56 22.14
CA ILE A 252 7.09 -4.43 21.88
C ILE A 252 6.84 -5.84 22.41
N ALA A 253 6.33 -5.96 23.64
CA ALA A 253 6.03 -7.26 24.23
C ALA A 253 4.92 -7.99 23.46
N GLU A 254 3.85 -7.27 23.12
CA GLU A 254 2.74 -7.80 22.32
C GLU A 254 3.21 -8.23 20.93
N TYR A 255 3.97 -7.39 20.22
CA TYR A 255 4.51 -7.73 18.91
C TYR A 255 5.41 -8.98 18.97
N ALA A 256 6.27 -9.07 19.99
CA ALA A 256 7.13 -10.23 20.19
C ALA A 256 6.32 -11.52 20.44
N GLU A 257 5.27 -11.46 21.25
CA GLU A 257 4.40 -12.60 21.54
C GLU A 257 3.59 -13.04 20.30
N GLU A 258 2.89 -12.11 19.66
CA GLU A 258 2.04 -12.38 18.49
C GLU A 258 2.82 -12.97 17.31
N ASN A 259 4.03 -12.49 17.10
CA ASN A 259 4.89 -12.90 15.99
C ASN A 259 5.89 -14.00 16.39
N GLY A 260 5.84 -14.49 17.64
CA GLY A 260 6.76 -15.51 18.15
C GLY A 260 8.23 -15.13 17.95
N VAL A 261 8.58 -13.88 18.24
CA VAL A 261 9.92 -13.35 17.98
C VAL A 261 10.95 -14.07 18.84
N VAL A 262 12.00 -14.57 18.21
CA VAL A 262 13.14 -15.20 18.89
C VAL A 262 14.45 -14.75 18.28
N TRP A 263 15.50 -14.71 19.11
CA TRP A 263 16.85 -14.36 18.66
C TRP A 263 17.76 -15.58 18.73
N ALA A 264 18.49 -15.85 17.66
CA ALA A 264 19.37 -17.00 17.60
C ALA A 264 20.56 -16.79 16.67
N ARG A 265 21.59 -17.61 16.86
CA ARG A 265 22.65 -17.85 15.88
C ARG A 265 22.57 -19.28 15.38
N CYS A 266 23.10 -19.51 14.18
CA CYS A 266 23.19 -20.86 13.64
C CYS A 266 24.56 -21.14 13.00
N ILE A 267 24.85 -22.43 12.85
CA ILE A 267 25.93 -22.95 12.02
C ILE A 267 25.30 -23.99 11.09
N LEU A 268 25.25 -23.69 9.79
CA LEU A 268 24.79 -24.63 8.77
C LEU A 268 25.95 -25.50 8.28
N PHE A 269 25.85 -26.79 8.54
CA PHE A 269 26.64 -27.83 7.88
C PHE A 269 25.90 -28.28 6.62
N SER A 270 26.22 -27.63 5.50
CA SER A 270 25.53 -27.80 4.21
C SER A 270 25.73 -29.20 3.62
N THR A 271 24.64 -29.84 3.20
CA THR A 271 24.67 -31.03 2.33
C THR A 271 24.47 -30.67 0.86
N MET A 272 24.38 -29.38 0.54
CA MET A 272 24.21 -28.90 -0.84
C MET A 272 25.55 -28.80 -1.57
N ASP A 273 26.63 -28.55 -0.83
CA ASP A 273 27.97 -28.33 -1.38
C ASP A 273 28.81 -29.61 -1.45
N ASN A 274 28.37 -30.69 -0.80
CA ASN A 274 29.13 -31.93 -0.67
C ASN A 274 28.20 -33.15 -0.82
N ASP A 275 28.55 -34.09 -1.70
CA ASP A 275 27.77 -35.33 -1.92
C ASP A 275 27.77 -36.28 -0.70
N ASP A 276 28.60 -36.00 0.31
CA ASP A 276 28.73 -36.80 1.52
C ASP A 276 27.95 -36.23 2.71
N ALA A 277 26.65 -36.51 2.73
CA ALA A 277 25.76 -36.14 3.83
C ALA A 277 26.18 -36.77 5.18
N ALA A 278 26.88 -37.91 5.17
CA ALA A 278 27.35 -38.55 6.40
C ALA A 278 28.54 -37.80 7.01
N ALA A 279 29.42 -37.23 6.18
CA ALA A 279 30.49 -36.35 6.64
C ALA A 279 29.94 -35.08 7.28
N ALA A 280 28.98 -34.41 6.63
CA ALA A 280 28.33 -33.21 7.18
C ALA A 280 27.64 -33.49 8.53
N GLU A 281 26.95 -34.64 8.65
CA GLU A 281 26.34 -35.06 9.91
C GLU A 281 27.37 -35.31 11.02
N ALA A 282 28.47 -35.98 10.69
CA ALA A 282 29.54 -36.26 11.65
C ALA A 282 30.24 -34.97 12.14
N GLU A 283 30.47 -34.01 11.24
CA GLU A 283 31.03 -32.70 11.59
C GLU A 283 30.07 -31.89 12.47
N ALA A 284 28.78 -31.85 12.12
CA ALA A 284 27.77 -31.19 12.92
C ALA A 284 27.66 -31.79 14.33
N LYS A 285 27.62 -33.13 14.45
CA LYS A 285 27.58 -33.81 15.75
C LYS A 285 28.81 -33.52 16.60
N LYS A 286 30.01 -33.55 16.00
CA LYS A 286 31.25 -33.22 16.70
C LYS A 286 31.26 -31.78 17.19
N ALA A 287 30.88 -30.83 16.35
CA ALA A 287 30.77 -29.42 16.74
C ALA A 287 29.73 -29.22 17.84
N TYR A 288 28.59 -29.91 17.76
CA TYR A 288 27.55 -29.87 18.80
C TYR A 288 28.04 -30.44 20.13
N GLU A 289 28.77 -31.56 20.13
CA GLU A 289 29.38 -32.14 21.34
C GLU A 289 30.40 -31.18 21.98
N GLU A 290 31.23 -30.52 21.17
CA GLU A 290 32.18 -29.50 21.65
C GLU A 290 31.46 -28.31 22.31
N LEU A 291 30.37 -27.83 21.71
CA LEU A 291 29.59 -26.70 22.22
C LEU A 291 28.75 -27.09 23.45
N SER A 292 28.19 -28.30 23.50
CA SER A 292 27.30 -28.77 24.58
C SER A 292 27.98 -28.82 25.96
N ALA A 293 29.31 -28.84 25.98
CA ALA A 293 30.11 -28.82 27.20
C ALA A 293 30.33 -27.40 27.77
N LEU A 294 29.93 -26.36 27.04
CA LEU A 294 30.21 -24.96 27.35
C LEU A 294 28.92 -24.21 27.72
N THR A 295 29.06 -23.11 28.45
CA THR A 295 27.94 -22.19 28.77
C THR A 295 28.41 -20.73 28.75
N GLY A 296 27.48 -19.79 28.72
CA GLY A 296 27.77 -18.35 28.84
C GLY A 296 28.78 -17.85 27.80
N THR A 297 29.77 -17.07 28.25
CA THR A 297 30.77 -16.44 27.37
C THR A 297 31.62 -17.47 26.61
N GLU A 298 32.04 -18.55 27.27
CA GLU A 298 32.87 -19.59 26.62
C GLU A 298 32.11 -20.28 25.49
N LEU A 299 30.81 -20.54 25.68
CA LEU A 299 29.93 -21.06 24.64
C LEU A 299 29.83 -20.06 23.48
N SER A 300 29.55 -18.79 23.78
CA SER A 300 29.36 -17.76 22.75
C SER A 300 30.61 -17.52 21.89
N GLU A 301 31.80 -17.48 22.52
CA GLU A 301 33.09 -17.35 21.83
C GLU A 301 33.37 -18.58 20.96
N LYS A 302 33.17 -19.78 21.50
CA LYS A 302 33.39 -21.01 20.76
C LYS A 302 32.39 -21.18 19.61
N PHE A 303 31.13 -20.81 19.82
CA PHE A 303 30.11 -20.82 18.77
C PHE A 303 30.53 -19.91 17.62
N THR A 304 31.03 -18.70 17.92
CA THR A 304 31.54 -17.76 16.91
C THR A 304 32.73 -18.33 16.14
N GLU A 305 33.70 -18.95 16.83
CA GLU A 305 34.86 -19.61 16.19
C GLU A 305 34.41 -20.71 15.21
N LEU A 306 33.49 -21.58 15.66
CA LEU A 306 32.97 -22.67 14.83
C LEU A 306 32.11 -22.15 13.68
N GLN A 307 31.33 -21.08 13.91
CA GLN A 307 30.55 -20.42 12.86
C GLN A 307 31.47 -19.86 11.76
N GLN A 308 32.54 -19.14 12.12
CA GLN A 308 33.54 -18.66 11.15
C GLN A 308 34.16 -19.78 10.31
N LYS A 309 34.34 -20.96 10.91
CA LYS A 309 35.01 -22.09 10.29
C LYS A 309 34.09 -22.90 9.37
N TYR A 310 32.87 -23.16 9.82
CA TYR A 310 32.01 -24.17 9.22
C TYR A 310 30.77 -23.62 8.54
N ASP A 311 30.27 -22.46 8.97
CA ASP A 311 28.94 -22.01 8.58
C ASP A 311 28.80 -21.76 7.08
N LYS A 312 27.68 -22.23 6.53
CA LYS A 312 27.25 -22.06 5.14
C LYS A 312 25.92 -21.34 5.00
N SER A 313 25.38 -20.80 6.10
CA SER A 313 24.10 -20.09 6.12
C SER A 313 24.15 -18.75 5.36
N GLY A 314 25.33 -18.14 5.29
CA GLY A 314 25.54 -16.79 4.75
C GLY A 314 25.52 -15.69 5.81
N TYR A 315 25.22 -16.00 7.08
CA TYR A 315 25.28 -15.04 8.17
C TYR A 315 26.71 -14.66 8.56
N THR A 316 26.90 -13.44 9.05
CA THR A 316 28.19 -13.02 9.60
C THR A 316 28.40 -13.75 10.92
N ALA A 317 29.59 -14.30 11.13
CA ALA A 317 29.87 -15.01 12.36
C ALA A 317 29.78 -14.09 13.60
N GLY A 318 29.06 -14.55 14.62
CA GLY A 318 28.78 -13.78 15.84
C GLY A 318 27.56 -12.86 15.73
N GLU A 319 26.98 -12.70 14.55
CA GLU A 319 25.79 -11.88 14.33
C GLU A 319 24.53 -12.60 14.81
N VAL A 320 23.82 -12.01 15.76
CA VAL A 320 22.53 -12.51 16.26
C VAL A 320 21.43 -12.16 15.27
N GLN A 321 20.65 -13.17 14.88
CA GLN A 321 19.52 -13.02 13.95
C GLN A 321 18.20 -13.00 14.73
N MET A 322 17.24 -12.23 14.24
CA MET A 322 15.86 -12.22 14.71
C MET A 322 15.02 -13.09 13.77
N TYR A 323 14.15 -13.94 14.32
CA TYR A 323 13.22 -14.76 13.56
C TYR A 323 11.78 -14.58 14.06
N THR A 324 10.83 -14.70 13.16
CA THR A 324 9.38 -14.68 13.44
C THR A 324 8.70 -15.98 13.03
N ASN A 325 7.49 -16.22 13.53
CA ASN A 325 6.66 -17.37 13.16
C ASN A 325 6.14 -17.31 11.71
N THR A 326 6.30 -16.18 11.02
CA THR A 326 5.91 -15.99 9.61
C THR A 326 7.09 -16.08 8.64
N ASP A 327 8.32 -16.16 9.16
CA ASP A 327 9.50 -16.25 8.31
C ASP A 327 9.44 -17.54 7.47
N SER A 328 9.75 -17.42 6.19
CA SER A 328 9.84 -18.56 5.27
C SER A 328 11.12 -19.35 5.50
N LEU A 329 11.20 -20.04 6.63
CA LEU A 329 12.34 -20.85 7.05
C LEU A 329 12.18 -22.31 6.64
N VAL A 330 13.27 -23.07 6.66
CA VAL A 330 13.19 -24.49 6.39
C VAL A 330 12.52 -25.22 7.54
N SER A 331 11.75 -26.25 7.19
CA SER A 331 11.04 -27.09 8.17
C SER A 331 11.99 -27.58 9.26
N GLY A 332 11.58 -27.41 10.52
CA GLY A 332 12.33 -27.84 11.70
C GLY A 332 13.32 -26.81 12.23
N TYR A 333 13.62 -25.73 11.49
CA TYR A 333 14.57 -24.71 11.95
C TYR A 333 13.97 -23.83 13.05
N TYR A 334 12.82 -23.20 12.79
CA TYR A 334 12.15 -22.34 13.76
C TYR A 334 11.66 -23.13 14.98
N GLU A 335 11.11 -24.33 14.76
CA GLU A 335 10.72 -25.25 15.83
C GLU A 335 11.92 -25.67 16.67
N GLY A 336 13.09 -25.85 16.05
CA GLY A 336 14.33 -26.16 16.74
C GLY A 336 14.84 -25.04 17.64
N ILE A 337 14.59 -23.77 17.29
CA ILE A 337 14.95 -22.61 18.12
C ILE A 337 13.97 -22.45 19.28
N THR A 338 12.67 -22.56 19.03
CA THR A 338 11.62 -22.23 20.01
C THR A 338 11.50 -23.21 21.17
N VAL A 339 12.04 -24.43 21.05
CA VAL A 339 12.13 -25.39 22.17
C VAL A 339 13.29 -25.11 23.12
N LEU A 340 14.24 -24.25 22.73
CA LEU A 340 15.42 -23.88 23.51
C LEU A 340 15.13 -22.67 24.39
N LYS A 341 15.74 -22.63 25.57
CA LYS A 341 15.84 -21.41 26.40
C LYS A 341 17.06 -20.58 26.01
N PRO A 342 17.09 -19.27 26.31
CA PRO A 342 18.29 -18.45 26.16
C PRO A 342 19.54 -19.13 26.76
N GLY A 343 20.61 -19.17 25.97
CA GLY A 343 21.87 -19.83 26.29
C GLY A 343 21.92 -21.34 26.01
N GLU A 344 20.82 -21.98 25.62
CA GLU A 344 20.80 -23.39 25.23
C GLU A 344 21.12 -23.56 23.74
N ILE A 345 21.71 -24.72 23.40
CA ILE A 345 21.99 -25.12 22.02
C ILE A 345 21.17 -26.34 21.62
N GLY A 346 20.82 -26.38 20.34
CA GLY A 346 20.15 -27.51 19.69
C GLY A 346 20.86 -27.90 18.40
N ILE A 347 20.55 -29.09 17.91
CA ILE A 347 20.91 -29.53 16.55
C ILE A 347 19.64 -30.04 15.88
N THR A 348 19.40 -29.63 14.64
CA THR A 348 18.24 -30.09 13.87
C THR A 348 18.45 -31.51 13.35
N ASP A 349 17.35 -32.20 13.05
CA ASP A 349 17.39 -33.27 12.06
C ASP A 349 17.82 -32.72 10.69
N ARG A 350 18.12 -33.60 9.73
CA ARG A 350 18.52 -33.20 8.39
C ARG A 350 17.40 -32.41 7.70
N THR A 351 17.66 -31.15 7.39
CA THR A 351 16.80 -30.28 6.60
C THR A 351 17.09 -30.41 5.09
N ALA A 352 16.40 -29.63 4.27
CA ALA A 352 16.69 -29.54 2.83
C ALA A 352 18.10 -28.97 2.53
N TYR A 353 18.67 -28.16 3.43
CA TYR A 353 20.01 -27.57 3.25
C TYR A 353 21.12 -28.32 3.99
N GLY A 354 20.77 -29.11 5.01
CA GLY A 354 21.74 -29.84 5.84
C GLY A 354 21.36 -29.81 7.30
N TYR A 355 22.37 -29.81 8.18
CA TYR A 355 22.19 -29.81 9.63
C TYR A 355 22.49 -28.43 10.19
N PHE A 356 21.61 -27.91 11.03
CA PHE A 356 21.83 -26.66 11.75
C PHE A 356 22.15 -26.94 13.20
N ILE A 357 23.26 -26.38 13.70
CA ILE A 357 23.42 -26.17 15.13
C ILE A 357 22.85 -24.79 15.44
N LEU A 358 21.97 -24.72 16.43
CA LEU A 358 21.25 -23.52 16.84
C LEU A 358 21.72 -23.11 18.23
N LEU A 359 21.90 -21.82 18.46
CA LEU A 359 22.09 -21.23 19.78
C LEU A 359 20.98 -20.20 19.99
N ARG A 360 20.12 -20.44 20.99
CA ARG A 360 19.11 -19.47 21.40
C ARG A 360 19.79 -18.35 22.19
N GLU A 361 19.69 -17.14 21.70
CA GLU A 361 20.27 -15.95 22.34
C GLU A 361 19.31 -15.37 23.38
N GLU A 362 19.78 -14.44 24.19
CA GLU A 362 18.92 -13.60 25.02
C GLU A 362 17.96 -12.78 24.17
N ASP A 363 16.78 -12.50 24.72
CA ASP A 363 15.80 -11.65 24.04
C ASP A 363 16.31 -10.22 23.92
N ARG A 364 16.07 -9.62 22.75
CA ARG A 364 16.52 -8.27 22.42
C ARG A 364 15.35 -7.38 22.03
N PRO A 365 14.37 -7.16 22.93
CA PRO A 365 13.16 -6.39 22.63
C PRO A 365 13.45 -4.98 22.10
N GLN A 366 14.59 -4.38 22.49
CA GLN A 366 15.03 -3.09 21.96
C GLN A 366 15.26 -3.09 20.44
N ASP A 367 15.58 -4.25 19.84
CA ASP A 367 15.75 -4.36 18.39
C ASP A 367 14.39 -4.20 17.65
N LEU A 368 13.26 -4.26 18.37
CA LEU A 368 11.91 -4.08 17.83
C LEU A 368 11.39 -2.63 17.94
N GLU A 369 12.11 -1.74 18.61
CA GLU A 369 11.64 -0.36 18.87
C GLU A 369 11.26 0.38 17.59
N GLN A 370 12.08 0.27 16.54
CA GLN A 370 11.83 0.91 15.26
C GLN A 370 10.59 0.31 14.58
N THR A 371 10.48 -1.02 14.54
CA THR A 371 9.34 -1.72 13.95
C THR A 371 8.03 -1.34 14.63
N VAL A 372 8.00 -1.27 15.96
CA VAL A 372 6.82 -0.84 16.71
C VAL A 372 6.53 0.63 16.44
N THR A 373 7.54 1.50 16.48
CA THR A 373 7.36 2.94 16.25
C THR A 373 6.78 3.23 14.86
N ASP A 374 7.29 2.56 13.82
CA ASP A 374 6.86 2.78 12.44
C ASP A 374 5.43 2.27 12.17
N ASN A 375 4.99 1.24 12.88
CA ASN A 375 3.70 0.58 12.64
C ASN A 375 2.59 1.00 13.59
N TYR A 376 2.91 1.55 14.77
CA TYR A 376 1.95 1.78 15.84
C TYR A 376 0.77 2.66 15.42
N ALA A 377 1.03 3.81 14.78
CA ALA A 377 -0.04 4.72 14.34
C ALA A 377 -0.96 4.04 13.31
N SER A 378 -0.40 3.30 12.35
CA SER A 378 -1.16 2.55 11.34
C SER A 378 -1.96 1.40 11.96
N LYS A 379 -1.37 0.62 12.88
CA LYS A 379 -2.05 -0.46 13.62
C LYS A 379 -3.25 0.10 14.39
N LYS A 380 -3.05 1.16 15.18
CA LYS A 380 -4.12 1.79 15.95
C LYS A 380 -5.18 2.47 15.08
N MET A 381 -4.81 3.11 13.98
CA MET A 381 -5.81 3.63 13.03
C MET A 381 -6.65 2.53 12.41
N LYS A 382 -6.06 1.37 12.11
CA LYS A 382 -6.80 0.20 11.62
C LYS A 382 -7.76 -0.34 12.68
N GLU A 383 -7.34 -0.42 13.95
CA GLU A 383 -8.22 -0.83 15.07
C GLU A 383 -9.40 0.15 15.23
N LEU A 384 -9.14 1.46 15.21
CA LEU A 384 -10.20 2.49 15.31
C LEU A 384 -11.15 2.43 14.12
N SER A 385 -10.62 2.27 12.91
CA SER A 385 -11.44 2.17 11.69
C SER A 385 -12.29 0.91 11.71
N ALA A 386 -11.73 -0.24 12.12
CA ALA A 386 -12.46 -1.49 12.24
C ALA A 386 -13.66 -1.36 13.18
N LYS A 387 -13.51 -0.63 14.30
CA LYS A 387 -14.62 -0.34 15.22
C LYS A 387 -15.73 0.47 14.56
N VAL A 388 -15.40 1.56 13.84
CA VAL A 388 -16.39 2.36 13.10
C VAL A 388 -17.13 1.51 12.08
N LEU A 389 -16.40 0.66 11.36
CA LEU A 389 -16.97 -0.22 10.34
C LEU A 389 -17.89 -1.28 10.95
N GLU A 390 -17.50 -1.89 12.07
CA GLU A 390 -18.34 -2.81 12.84
C GLU A 390 -19.65 -2.14 13.28
N ASP A 391 -19.56 -0.93 13.86
CA ASP A 391 -20.73 -0.16 14.32
C ASP A 391 -21.66 0.24 13.15
N SER A 392 -21.10 0.47 11.95
CA SER A 392 -21.86 0.75 10.72
C SER A 392 -22.48 -0.50 10.07
N GLY A 393 -22.00 -1.70 10.43
CA GLY A 393 -22.36 -2.96 9.79
C GLY A 393 -21.87 -3.10 8.34
N CYS A 394 -20.90 -2.28 7.92
CA CYS A 394 -20.38 -2.25 6.56
C CYS A 394 -19.02 -2.95 6.46
N THR A 395 -18.86 -3.76 5.41
CA THR A 395 -17.60 -4.44 5.09
C THR A 395 -17.27 -4.32 3.61
N ALA A 396 -16.00 -4.49 3.24
CA ALA A 396 -15.60 -4.54 1.83
C ALA A 396 -16.40 -5.59 1.05
N GLU A 397 -16.60 -6.78 1.63
CA GLU A 397 -17.42 -7.84 1.03
C GLU A 397 -18.85 -7.37 0.74
N SER A 398 -19.53 -6.75 1.72
CA SER A 398 -20.91 -6.27 1.56
C SER A 398 -21.08 -5.20 0.47
N ILE A 399 -20.02 -4.44 0.19
CA ILE A 399 -20.00 -3.44 -0.87
C ILE A 399 -19.75 -4.11 -2.22
N LEU A 400 -18.74 -4.97 -2.30
CA LEU A 400 -18.29 -5.59 -3.55
C LEU A 400 -19.26 -6.65 -4.08
N GLU A 401 -20.07 -7.28 -3.22
CA GLU A 401 -21.16 -8.19 -3.64
C GLU A 401 -22.18 -7.52 -4.59
N LYS A 402 -22.25 -6.18 -4.60
CA LYS A 402 -23.12 -5.40 -5.47
C LYS A 402 -22.54 -5.20 -6.87
N ILE A 403 -21.26 -5.49 -7.08
CA ILE A 403 -20.54 -5.15 -8.32
C ILE A 403 -20.05 -6.44 -8.98
N ASP A 404 -20.34 -6.61 -10.27
CA ASP A 404 -19.63 -7.60 -11.07
C ASP A 404 -18.20 -7.10 -11.34
N ILE A 405 -17.26 -7.50 -10.48
CA ILE A 405 -15.86 -7.05 -10.52
C ILE A 405 -15.18 -7.36 -11.87
N ALA A 406 -15.52 -8.49 -12.48
CA ALA A 406 -14.95 -8.85 -13.78
C ALA A 406 -15.50 -7.95 -14.90
N SER A 407 -16.82 -7.69 -14.91
CA SER A 407 -17.44 -6.76 -15.85
C SER A 407 -16.92 -5.33 -15.66
N TYR A 408 -16.82 -4.88 -14.40
CA TYR A 408 -16.31 -3.56 -14.02
C TYR A 408 -14.92 -3.31 -14.62
N TYR A 409 -13.95 -4.19 -14.33
CA TYR A 409 -12.59 -4.02 -14.84
C TYR A 409 -12.50 -4.15 -16.36
N THR A 410 -13.30 -5.03 -16.97
CA THR A 410 -13.37 -5.13 -18.43
C THR A 410 -13.78 -3.80 -19.07
N LYS A 411 -14.78 -3.13 -18.50
CA LYS A 411 -15.24 -1.83 -18.99
C LYS A 411 -14.29 -0.70 -18.68
N LEU A 412 -13.70 -0.71 -17.49
CA LEU A 412 -12.70 0.28 -17.10
C LEU A 412 -11.52 0.26 -18.07
N PHE A 413 -10.95 -0.91 -18.34
CA PHE A 413 -9.80 -1.02 -19.26
C PHE A 413 -10.20 -0.66 -20.69
N ALA A 414 -11.39 -1.05 -21.14
CA ALA A 414 -11.88 -0.63 -22.45
C ALA A 414 -12.04 0.90 -22.57
N LEU A 415 -12.50 1.56 -21.51
CA LEU A 415 -12.59 3.03 -21.45
C LEU A 415 -11.20 3.67 -21.43
N GLN A 416 -10.29 3.16 -20.61
CA GLN A 416 -8.90 3.64 -20.54
C GLN A 416 -8.20 3.51 -21.90
N ASP A 417 -8.35 2.38 -22.59
CA ASP A 417 -7.84 2.17 -23.95
C ASP A 417 -8.42 3.19 -24.94
N GLN A 418 -9.71 3.53 -24.83
CA GLN A 418 -10.34 4.55 -25.69
C GLN A 418 -9.78 5.95 -25.42
N ILE A 419 -9.58 6.31 -24.15
CA ILE A 419 -9.00 7.59 -23.75
C ILE A 419 -7.55 7.69 -24.23
N ASP A 420 -6.75 6.64 -24.04
CA ASP A 420 -5.36 6.58 -24.50
C ASP A 420 -5.27 6.67 -26.03
N GLN A 421 -6.17 6.00 -26.75
CA GLN A 421 -6.25 6.12 -28.21
C GLN A 421 -6.63 7.53 -28.65
N ALA A 422 -7.62 8.17 -28.01
CA ALA A 422 -8.05 9.53 -28.35
C ALA A 422 -6.93 10.56 -28.08
N ASN A 423 -6.19 10.40 -26.98
CA ASN A 423 -5.09 11.29 -26.63
C ASN A 423 -3.80 10.99 -27.44
N GLY A 424 -3.56 9.73 -27.83
CA GLY A 424 -2.43 9.32 -28.67
C GLY A 424 -2.60 9.64 -30.16
N THR A 425 -3.82 9.58 -30.71
CA THR A 425 -4.09 9.91 -32.13
C THR A 425 -4.00 11.41 -32.44
N ALA A 426 -4.10 12.27 -31.43
CA ALA A 426 -3.87 13.71 -31.59
C ALA A 426 -2.42 14.06 -32.02
N ALA A 427 -1.45 13.18 -31.76
CA ALA A 427 -0.06 13.35 -32.17
C ALA A 427 0.23 12.95 -33.64
N GLU A 428 -0.66 12.19 -34.28
CA GLU A 428 -0.47 11.70 -35.66
C GLU A 428 -1.19 12.56 -36.72
N GLN A 429 -1.97 13.57 -36.31
CA GLN A 429 -2.80 14.37 -37.22
C GLN A 429 -2.39 15.85 -37.41
N ASN A 430 -1.26 16.31 -36.84
CA ASN A 430 -0.76 17.68 -37.05
C ASN A 430 0.65 17.74 -37.63
#